data_AF-A0A3M1NWF4-F1
#
_entry.id   AF-A0A3M1NWF4-F1
#
_cell.length_a   1.000
_cell.length_b   1.000
_cell.length_c   1.000
_cell.angle_alpha   90.00
_cell.angle_beta   90.00
_cell.angle_gamma   90.00
#
_symmetry.space_group_name_H-M   'P 1'
#
loop_
_entity.id
_entity.type
_entity.pdbx_description
1 polymer ?
#
loop_
_entity_poly.entity_id
_entity_poly.type
_entity_poly.pdbx_seq_one_letter_code
_entity_poly.pdbx_strand_id
1 'polypeptide(L)'
;APALGPLVYQHVHPPPLPAGDHVSPFYIQAVFRAPHHYLPDAFPLPAVLSFGLIAGAGLLAFSFPQVRKLLTAPRETGLLLLFITLACLIGYLFTTVWPVFFIVKLQLFKTTVLAKLLFVLILSATVSRLMPTFLWRSAARWLAGPWPSFMALAGWTIVCVGLITGNPFIRSRALPWEHEKTPMAQLERWIRTQTPTEAIVAVPPSWDGFRTRARRAIVVNFKAFPFREDHMQGWYRRLLDMAPIAPPERGGAALLPLLDEAYEQLPAGALLERSERYGFSYVVRQTPLPSSHSFERVFQAEPWVVYRIRPREDR
;
A
#
# COMPACT_ATOMS: atom_id res chain seq x y z
N ALA A 1 -10.71 -0.97 21.94
CA ALA A 1 -10.59 -0.61 20.51
C ALA A 1 -11.94 -0.80 19.84
N PRO A 2 -12.62 0.27 19.39
CA PRO A 2 -13.99 0.22 18.85
C PRO A 2 -14.12 -0.64 17.57
N ALA A 3 -13.02 -1.10 16.98
CA ALA A 3 -13.00 -1.97 15.80
C ALA A 3 -13.01 -3.49 16.10
N LEU A 4 -12.71 -3.92 17.33
CA LEU A 4 -12.63 -5.36 17.65
C LEU A 4 -14.00 -6.04 17.62
N GLY A 5 -15.03 -5.39 18.17
CA GLY A 5 -16.40 -5.93 18.18
C GLY A 5 -16.92 -6.22 16.77
N PRO A 6 -16.90 -5.25 15.83
CA PRO A 6 -17.28 -5.49 14.45
C PRO A 6 -16.45 -6.57 13.74
N LEU A 7 -15.14 -6.65 14.01
CA LEU A 7 -14.27 -7.68 13.44
C LEU A 7 -14.63 -9.10 13.93
N VAL A 8 -14.84 -9.25 15.24
CA VAL A 8 -15.27 -10.53 15.85
C VAL A 8 -16.65 -10.91 15.34
N TYR A 9 -17.59 -9.96 15.30
CA TYR A 9 -18.94 -10.19 14.78
C TYR A 9 -18.92 -10.67 13.33
N GLN A 10 -18.16 -10.01 12.45
CA GLN A 10 -18.02 -10.44 11.05
C GLN A 10 -17.37 -11.81 10.89
N HIS A 11 -16.51 -12.21 11.85
CA HIS A 11 -15.86 -13.51 11.80
C HIS A 11 -16.77 -14.64 12.31
N VAL A 12 -17.57 -14.38 13.35
CA VAL A 12 -18.54 -15.33 13.91
C VAL A 12 -19.78 -15.45 13.02
N HIS A 13 -20.14 -14.37 12.34
CA HIS A 13 -21.28 -14.30 11.41
C HIS A 13 -20.80 -13.91 10.01
N PRO A 14 -20.02 -14.77 9.32
CA PRO A 14 -19.59 -14.49 7.97
C PRO A 14 -20.82 -14.46 7.05
N PRO A 15 -20.96 -13.45 6.16
CA PRO A 15 -21.98 -13.50 5.14
C PRO A 15 -21.75 -14.73 4.26
N PRO A 16 -22.82 -15.37 3.75
CA PRO A 16 -22.66 -16.48 2.82
C PRO A 16 -21.85 -16.01 1.62
N LEU A 17 -20.82 -16.78 1.27
CA LEU A 17 -20.11 -16.55 0.03
C LEU A 17 -21.06 -16.88 -1.14
N PRO A 18 -20.97 -16.15 -2.28
CA PRO A 18 -21.65 -16.55 -3.52
C PRO A 18 -21.31 -18.01 -3.88
N ALA A 19 -22.00 -18.67 -4.80
CA ALA A 19 -21.61 -20.02 -5.27
C ALA A 19 -20.56 -19.95 -6.41
N GLY A 20 -19.62 -20.92 -6.49
CA GLY A 20 -18.57 -21.02 -7.52
C GLY A 20 -17.18 -21.46 -7.01
N ASP A 21 -16.16 -21.39 -7.89
CA ASP A 21 -14.75 -21.54 -7.49
C ASP A 21 -14.32 -20.29 -6.70
N HIS A 22 -14.16 -20.43 -5.38
CA HIS A 22 -13.77 -19.33 -4.52
C HIS A 22 -12.32 -19.43 -4.10
N VAL A 23 -11.56 -18.41 -4.47
CA VAL A 23 -10.24 -18.18 -3.90
C VAL A 23 -10.40 -17.72 -2.46
N SER A 24 -9.64 -18.26 -1.51
CA SER A 24 -9.85 -17.91 -0.09
C SER A 24 -9.62 -16.41 0.19
N PRO A 25 -10.37 -15.78 1.12
CA PRO A 25 -10.09 -14.40 1.54
C PRO A 25 -8.66 -14.22 2.06
N PHE A 26 -8.10 -15.26 2.68
CA PHE A 26 -6.70 -15.33 3.05
C PHE A 26 -5.80 -15.09 1.84
N TYR A 27 -5.97 -15.86 0.76
CA TYR A 27 -5.16 -15.68 -0.43
C TYR A 27 -5.33 -14.26 -0.99
N ILE A 28 -6.56 -13.78 -1.14
CA ILE A 28 -6.83 -12.46 -1.73
C ILE A 28 -6.11 -11.35 -0.95
N GLN A 29 -6.19 -11.35 0.38
CA GLN A 29 -5.60 -10.29 1.20
C GLN A 29 -4.10 -10.50 1.46
N ALA A 30 -3.73 -11.70 1.91
CA ALA A 30 -2.39 -11.99 2.42
C ALA A 30 -1.41 -12.42 1.33
N VAL A 31 -1.86 -13.07 0.26
CA VAL A 31 -0.95 -13.55 -0.81
C VAL A 31 -0.98 -12.60 -2.00
N PHE A 32 -2.16 -12.27 -2.50
CA PHE A 32 -2.36 -11.51 -3.73
C PHE A 32 -2.22 -9.99 -3.52
N ARG A 33 -2.90 -9.41 -2.51
CA ARG A 33 -2.97 -7.96 -2.38
C ARG A 33 -1.74 -7.33 -1.73
N ALA A 34 -1.24 -7.91 -0.65
CA ALA A 34 -0.24 -7.26 0.20
C ALA A 34 0.64 -8.24 1.01
N PRO A 35 1.37 -9.16 0.35
CA PRO A 35 2.15 -10.19 1.03
C PRO A 35 3.20 -9.65 2.00
N HIS A 36 3.86 -8.55 1.66
CA HIS A 36 4.85 -7.87 2.51
C HIS A 36 4.29 -7.32 3.85
N HIS A 37 2.99 -7.43 4.12
CA HIS A 37 2.39 -7.07 5.41
C HIS A 37 2.04 -8.28 6.29
N TYR A 38 1.97 -9.49 5.71
CA TYR A 38 1.41 -10.66 6.39
C TYR A 38 2.29 -11.91 6.32
N LEU A 39 3.11 -12.04 5.27
CA LEU A 39 3.93 -13.21 5.01
C LEU A 39 5.41 -12.85 5.25
N PRO A 40 6.06 -13.45 6.27
CA PRO A 40 7.44 -13.10 6.63
C PRO A 40 8.47 -13.32 5.52
N ASP A 41 8.27 -14.34 4.70
CA ASP A 41 9.09 -14.66 3.53
C ASP A 41 8.90 -13.68 2.36
N ALA A 42 7.88 -12.82 2.42
CA ALA A 42 7.66 -11.72 1.49
C ALA A 42 8.21 -10.38 2.00
N PHE A 43 8.81 -10.34 3.20
CA PHE A 43 9.42 -9.13 3.71
C PHE A 43 10.72 -8.83 2.96
N PRO A 44 10.97 -7.57 2.55
CA PRO A 44 12.23 -7.22 1.90
C PRO A 44 13.41 -7.53 2.82
N LEU A 45 14.39 -8.28 2.31
CA LEU A 45 15.59 -8.67 3.06
C LEU A 45 16.28 -7.48 3.76
N PRO A 46 16.46 -6.30 3.12
CA PRO A 46 17.06 -5.15 3.80
C PRO A 46 16.26 -4.68 5.02
N ALA A 47 14.93 -4.78 4.98
CA ALA A 47 14.08 -4.39 6.10
C ALA A 47 14.20 -5.39 7.26
N VAL A 48 14.27 -6.68 6.96
CA VAL A 48 14.50 -7.75 7.95
C VAL A 48 15.86 -7.59 8.61
N LEU A 49 16.92 -7.39 7.84
CA LEU A 49 18.28 -7.18 8.36
C LEU A 49 18.35 -5.91 9.22
N SER A 50 17.81 -4.79 8.74
CA SER A 50 17.78 -3.54 9.51
C SER A 50 17.03 -3.69 10.83
N PHE A 51 15.87 -4.36 10.83
CA PHE A 51 15.12 -4.64 12.05
C PHE A 51 15.92 -5.56 12.99
N GLY A 52 16.51 -6.64 12.48
CA GLY A 52 17.33 -7.57 13.25
C GLY A 52 18.53 -6.90 13.94
N LEU A 53 19.23 -6.02 13.22
CA LEU A 53 20.35 -5.24 13.79
C LEU A 53 19.88 -4.30 14.91
N ILE A 54 18.80 -3.55 14.69
CA ILE A 54 18.23 -2.64 15.69
C ILE A 54 17.73 -3.41 16.91
N ALA A 55 17.04 -4.53 16.69
CA ALA A 55 16.51 -5.38 17.76
C ALA A 55 17.64 -6.03 18.56
N GLY A 56 18.64 -6.60 17.90
CA GLY A 56 19.81 -7.21 18.56
C GLY A 56 20.58 -6.20 19.40
N ALA A 57 20.89 -5.02 18.83
CA ALA A 57 21.56 -3.96 19.56
C ALA A 57 20.71 -3.42 20.72
N GLY A 58 19.40 -3.24 20.51
CA GLY A 58 18.47 -2.78 21.53
C GLY A 58 18.29 -3.77 22.68
N LEU A 59 18.23 -5.08 22.40
CA LEU A 59 18.17 -6.13 23.43
C LEU A 59 19.48 -6.23 24.21
N LEU A 60 20.64 -6.15 23.52
CA LEU A 60 21.95 -6.09 24.16
C LEU A 60 22.04 -4.87 25.08
N ALA A 61 21.65 -3.69 24.58
CA ALA A 61 21.57 -2.46 25.37
C ALA A 61 20.67 -2.60 26.60
N PHE A 62 19.49 -3.19 26.43
CA PHE A 62 18.52 -3.43 27.51
C PHE A 62 19.04 -4.42 28.56
N SER A 63 19.96 -5.32 28.21
CA SER A 63 20.55 -6.26 29.18
C SER A 63 21.43 -5.55 30.23
N PHE A 64 22.01 -4.39 29.90
CA PHE A 64 22.87 -3.64 30.81
C PHE A 64 22.05 -3.01 31.96
N PRO A 65 22.41 -3.27 33.25
CA PRO A 65 21.69 -2.71 34.40
C PRO A 65 21.66 -1.18 34.41
N GLN A 66 22.72 -0.54 33.92
CA GLN A 66 22.84 0.92 33.86
C GLN A 66 21.79 1.56 32.94
N VAL A 67 21.47 0.88 31.84
CA VAL A 67 20.45 1.33 30.87
C VAL A 67 19.05 1.09 31.44
N ARG A 68 18.81 -0.08 32.07
CA ARG A 68 17.52 -0.38 32.72
C ARG A 68 17.14 0.63 33.78
N LYS A 69 18.11 1.15 34.54
CA LYS A 69 17.90 2.22 35.54
C LYS A 69 17.44 3.56 34.93
N LEU A 70 17.66 3.78 33.63
CA LEU A 70 17.21 5.00 32.93
C LEU A 70 15.76 4.90 32.46
N LEU A 71 15.22 3.68 32.36
CA LEU A 71 13.84 3.46 31.99
C LEU A 71 12.97 3.61 33.25
N THR A 72 11.88 4.35 33.13
CA THR A 72 10.89 4.49 34.22
C THR A 72 10.19 3.16 34.54
N ALA A 73 10.03 2.30 33.53
CA ALA A 73 9.24 1.07 33.61
C ALA A 73 9.95 -0.09 32.84
N PRO A 74 11.12 -0.57 33.29
CA PRO A 74 11.90 -1.57 32.55
C PRO A 74 11.19 -2.93 32.49
N ARG A 75 10.47 -3.33 33.54
CA ARG A 75 9.73 -4.60 33.55
C ARG A 75 8.62 -4.59 32.50
N GLU A 76 7.86 -3.52 32.46
CA GLU A 76 6.75 -3.29 31.53
C GLU A 76 7.26 -3.22 30.10
N THR A 77 8.41 -2.57 29.88
CA THR A 77 9.09 -2.54 28.58
C THR A 77 9.47 -3.95 28.13
N GLY A 78 10.05 -4.77 29.02
CA GLY A 78 10.38 -6.16 28.73
C GLY A 78 9.15 -7.02 28.43
N LEU A 79 8.08 -6.87 29.20
CA LEU A 79 6.81 -7.57 28.97
C LEU A 79 6.18 -7.18 27.64
N LEU A 80 6.23 -5.90 27.26
CA LEU A 80 5.74 -5.41 25.98
C LEU A 80 6.56 -5.99 24.82
N LEU A 81 7.89 -6.02 24.92
CA LEU A 81 8.75 -6.66 23.92
C LEU A 81 8.46 -8.14 23.78
N LEU A 82 8.29 -8.86 24.90
CA LEU A 82 7.90 -10.26 24.91
C LEU A 82 6.53 -10.47 24.23
N PHE A 83 5.55 -9.63 24.53
CA PHE A 83 4.24 -9.68 23.88
C PHE A 83 4.34 -9.49 22.38
N ILE A 84 5.15 -8.53 21.90
CA ILE A 84 5.38 -8.30 20.47
C ILE A 84 6.05 -9.52 19.81
N THR A 85 7.04 -10.12 20.47
CA THR A 85 7.67 -11.36 20.00
C THR A 85 6.67 -12.50 19.87
N LEU A 86 5.84 -12.73 20.91
CA LEU A 86 4.79 -13.75 20.88
C LEU A 86 3.76 -13.47 19.77
N ALA A 87 3.35 -12.21 19.58
CA ALA A 87 2.47 -11.81 18.50
C ALA A 87 3.08 -12.10 17.11
N CYS A 88 4.38 -11.85 16.91
CA CYS A 88 5.06 -12.19 15.67
C CYS A 88 5.17 -13.70 15.44
N LEU A 89 5.40 -14.49 16.50
CA LEU A 89 5.43 -15.96 16.41
C LEU A 89 4.05 -16.53 16.06
N ILE A 90 3.00 -16.05 16.71
CA ILE A 90 1.60 -16.40 16.38
C ILE A 90 1.31 -15.97 14.93
N GLY A 91 1.73 -14.77 14.54
CA GLY A 91 1.63 -14.28 13.16
C GLY A 91 2.26 -15.26 12.18
N TYR A 92 3.53 -15.65 12.40
CA TYR A 92 4.24 -16.58 11.53
C TYR A 92 3.54 -17.94 11.44
N LEU A 93 3.17 -18.50 12.60
CA LEU A 93 2.50 -19.79 12.68
C LEU A 93 1.20 -19.80 11.87
N PHE A 94 0.37 -18.77 12.02
CA PHE A 94 -0.95 -18.72 11.41
C PHE A 94 -1.03 -18.01 10.05
N THR A 95 0.08 -17.48 9.53
CA THR A 95 0.14 -17.00 8.14
C THR A 95 0.98 -17.90 7.24
N THR A 96 1.90 -18.69 7.80
CA THR A 96 2.82 -19.53 7.01
C THR A 96 2.52 -21.02 7.17
N VAL A 97 2.26 -21.50 8.40
CA VAL A 97 2.09 -22.94 8.68
C VAL A 97 0.62 -23.33 8.62
N TRP A 98 -0.25 -22.60 9.32
CA TRP A 98 -1.71 -22.82 9.35
C TRP A 98 -2.45 -21.54 8.99
N PRO A 99 -2.68 -21.26 7.69
CA PRO A 99 -3.31 -20.02 7.23
C PRO A 99 -4.69 -19.76 7.86
N VAL A 100 -4.75 -18.83 8.81
CA VAL A 100 -5.99 -18.40 9.48
C VAL A 100 -6.27 -16.95 9.15
N PHE A 101 -7.36 -16.71 8.42
CA PHE A 101 -7.71 -15.37 7.94
C PHE A 101 -7.97 -14.35 9.06
N PHE A 102 -8.51 -14.79 10.19
CA PHE A 102 -8.67 -13.93 11.37
C PHE A 102 -7.34 -13.36 11.85
N ILE A 103 -6.26 -14.15 11.85
CA ILE A 103 -4.94 -13.70 12.27
C ILE A 103 -4.35 -12.69 11.27
N VAL A 104 -4.59 -12.87 9.97
CA VAL A 104 -4.25 -11.87 8.94
C VAL A 104 -4.89 -10.52 9.26
N LYS A 105 -6.17 -10.49 9.63
CA LYS A 105 -6.88 -9.25 10.00
C LYS A 105 -6.26 -8.53 11.20
N LEU A 106 -5.64 -9.26 12.13
CA LEU A 106 -4.97 -8.67 13.31
C LEU A 106 -3.66 -7.95 12.97
N GLN A 107 -3.06 -8.21 11.80
CA GLN A 107 -1.83 -7.55 11.35
C GLN A 107 -0.69 -7.60 12.39
N LEU A 108 -0.49 -8.76 13.03
CA LEU A 108 0.42 -8.89 14.18
C LEU A 108 1.84 -8.40 13.90
N PHE A 109 2.36 -8.56 12.68
CA PHE A 109 3.68 -8.05 12.29
C PHE A 109 3.80 -6.52 12.33
N LYS A 110 2.71 -5.75 12.27
CA LYS A 110 2.78 -4.28 12.42
C LYS A 110 3.20 -3.84 13.81
N THR A 111 3.07 -4.72 14.82
CA THR A 111 3.57 -4.44 16.17
C THR A 111 5.10 -4.29 16.22
N THR A 112 5.83 -4.79 15.22
CA THR A 112 7.28 -4.57 15.08
C THR A 112 7.66 -3.09 14.92
N VAL A 113 6.75 -2.23 14.44
CA VAL A 113 6.98 -0.77 14.39
C VAL A 113 7.15 -0.20 15.79
N LEU A 114 6.33 -0.66 16.75
CA LEU A 114 6.45 -0.28 18.16
C LEU A 114 7.74 -0.82 18.78
N ALA A 115 8.08 -2.09 18.52
CA ALA A 115 9.36 -2.66 18.98
C ALA A 115 10.56 -1.87 18.45
N LYS A 116 10.57 -1.52 17.15
CA LYS A 116 11.62 -0.70 16.55
C LYS A 116 11.77 0.65 17.25
N LEU A 117 10.66 1.32 17.57
CA LEU A 117 10.67 2.57 18.33
C LEU A 117 11.30 2.39 19.72
N LEU A 118 10.87 1.36 20.45
CA LEU A 118 11.41 1.05 21.79
C LEU A 118 12.91 0.77 21.73
N PHE A 119 13.37 -0.03 20.76
CA PHE A 119 14.80 -0.32 20.60
C PHE A 119 15.61 0.92 20.28
N VAL A 120 15.11 1.81 19.42
CA VAL A 120 15.78 3.10 19.13
C VAL A 120 15.89 3.94 20.40
N LEU A 121 14.82 4.04 21.21
CA LEU A 121 14.86 4.79 22.47
C LEU A 121 15.87 4.19 23.48
N ILE A 122 15.89 2.87 23.62
CA ILE A 122 16.84 2.16 24.49
C ILE A 122 18.29 2.41 24.01
N LEU A 123 18.54 2.35 22.71
CA LEU A 123 19.84 2.64 22.12
C LEU A 123 20.25 4.09 22.36
N SER A 124 19.34 5.05 22.15
CA SER A 124 19.61 6.47 22.43
C SER A 124 19.94 6.72 23.91
N ALA A 125 19.21 6.09 24.84
CA ALA A 125 19.50 6.17 26.27
C ALA A 125 20.88 5.59 26.61
N THR A 126 21.24 4.47 25.97
CA THR A 126 22.54 3.81 26.13
C THR A 126 23.68 4.69 25.64
N VAL A 127 23.56 5.24 24.42
CA VAL A 127 24.54 6.17 23.85
C VAL A 127 24.69 7.39 24.74
N SER A 128 23.58 7.99 25.20
CA SER A 128 23.60 9.13 26.11
C SER A 128 24.36 8.83 27.41
N ARG A 129 24.20 7.62 27.96
CA ARG A 129 24.83 7.22 29.23
C ARG A 129 26.30 6.86 29.10
N LEU A 130 26.65 6.17 28.03
CA LEU A 130 28.03 5.73 27.75
C LEU A 130 28.89 6.84 27.16
N MET A 131 28.27 7.92 26.64
CA MET A 131 29.00 9.04 26.09
C MET A 131 29.86 9.70 27.18
N PRO A 132 31.20 9.76 27.00
CA PRO A 132 32.10 10.46 27.90
C PRO A 132 31.63 11.88 28.24
N THR A 133 31.82 12.31 29.49
CA THR A 133 31.37 13.62 29.97
C THR A 133 31.98 14.79 29.19
N PHE A 134 33.21 14.64 28.67
CA PHE A 134 33.83 15.67 27.82
C PHE A 134 33.11 15.79 26.46
N LEU A 135 32.70 14.66 25.86
CA LEU A 135 31.90 14.65 24.63
C LEU A 135 30.51 15.22 24.91
N TRP A 136 29.90 14.87 26.04
CA TRP A 136 28.62 15.46 26.46
C TRP A 136 28.71 16.98 26.66
N ARG A 137 29.75 17.47 27.36
CA ARG A 137 29.96 18.92 27.57
C ARG A 137 30.26 19.65 26.27
N SER A 138 31.01 19.04 25.35
CA SER A 138 31.28 19.62 24.03
C SER A 138 30.03 19.63 23.16
N ALA A 139 29.25 18.54 23.15
CA ALA A 139 27.96 18.47 22.47
C ALA A 139 26.97 19.49 23.06
N ALA A 140 26.87 19.61 24.39
CA ALA A 140 25.99 20.57 25.05
C ALA A 140 26.38 22.02 24.77
N ARG A 141 27.67 22.36 24.81
CA ARG A 141 28.16 23.69 24.43
C ARG A 141 27.88 24.00 22.96
N TRP A 142 28.07 23.01 22.09
CA TRP A 142 27.76 23.13 20.67
C TRP A 142 26.24 23.34 20.49
N LEU A 143 25.41 22.49 21.09
CA LEU A 143 23.94 22.52 21.08
C LEU A 143 23.34 23.81 21.65
N ALA A 144 23.99 24.44 22.63
CA ALA A 144 23.57 25.72 23.19
C ALA A 144 23.87 26.92 22.27
N GLY A 145 24.72 26.74 21.26
CA GLY A 145 24.99 27.76 20.25
C GLY A 145 23.88 27.83 19.18
N PRO A 146 23.84 28.90 18.37
CA PRO A 146 22.88 29.00 17.26
C PRO A 146 23.19 28.00 16.12
N TRP A 147 24.43 27.54 16.03
CA TRP A 147 24.93 26.71 14.92
C TRP A 147 24.19 25.37 14.75
N PRO A 148 23.92 24.58 15.79
CA PRO A 148 23.10 23.38 15.67
C PRO A 148 21.69 23.64 15.14
N SER A 149 21.04 24.74 15.49
CA SER A 149 19.74 25.10 14.92
C SER A 149 19.85 25.37 13.42
N PHE A 150 20.91 26.09 13.01
CA PHE A 150 21.22 26.30 11.59
C PHE A 150 21.58 25.01 10.85
N MET A 151 22.40 24.14 11.44
CA MET A 151 22.81 22.86 10.85
C MET A 151 21.66 21.85 10.85
N ALA A 152 20.79 21.86 11.85
CA ALA A 152 19.57 21.06 11.88
C ALA A 152 18.61 21.55 10.81
N LEU A 153 18.42 22.87 10.66
CA LEU A 153 17.59 23.43 9.58
C LEU A 153 18.19 23.12 8.21
N ALA A 154 19.50 23.30 8.01
CA ALA A 154 20.18 23.00 6.76
C ALA A 154 20.15 21.50 6.44
N GLY A 155 20.46 20.65 7.41
CA GLY A 155 20.37 19.19 7.28
C GLY A 155 18.95 18.74 7.01
N TRP A 156 17.96 19.30 7.70
CA TRP A 156 16.55 19.02 7.45
C TRP A 156 16.12 19.50 6.07
N THR A 157 16.61 20.64 5.61
CA THR A 157 16.36 21.15 4.26
C THR A 157 16.98 20.24 3.22
N ILE A 158 18.24 19.82 3.39
CA ILE A 158 18.92 18.89 2.48
C ILE A 158 18.21 17.54 2.44
N VAL A 159 17.81 17.00 3.61
CA VAL A 159 17.07 15.74 3.70
C VAL A 159 15.70 15.90 3.04
N CYS A 160 14.94 16.94 3.35
CA CYS A 160 13.64 17.18 2.72
C CYS A 160 13.77 17.36 1.20
N VAL A 161 14.71 18.20 0.74
CA VAL A 161 14.96 18.42 -0.69
C VAL A 161 15.42 17.13 -1.35
N GLY A 162 16.40 16.42 -0.81
CA GLY A 162 16.90 15.16 -1.34
C GLY A 162 15.85 14.05 -1.36
N LEU A 163 15.01 13.96 -0.33
CA LEU A 163 13.86 13.04 -0.30
C LEU A 163 12.82 13.43 -1.36
N ILE A 164 12.55 14.71 -1.54
CA ILE A 164 11.60 15.21 -2.56
C ILE A 164 12.16 15.01 -3.97
N THR A 165 13.45 15.27 -4.22
CA THR A 165 14.03 15.21 -5.57
C THR A 165 14.45 13.81 -5.98
N GLY A 166 15.01 13.02 -5.05
CA GLY A 166 15.55 11.69 -5.31
C GLY A 166 14.53 10.56 -5.27
N ASN A 167 13.34 10.79 -4.72
CA ASN A 167 12.29 9.78 -4.62
C ASN A 167 11.02 10.22 -5.37
N PRO A 168 10.71 9.64 -6.55
CA PRO A 168 9.52 10.00 -7.33
C PRO A 168 8.21 9.89 -6.55
N PHE A 169 8.11 8.93 -5.63
CA PHE A 169 6.93 8.77 -4.78
C PHE A 169 6.77 9.92 -3.78
N ILE A 170 7.84 10.38 -3.15
CA ILE A 170 7.78 11.55 -2.26
C ILE A 170 7.54 12.81 -3.09
N ARG A 171 8.24 12.96 -4.23
CA ARG A 171 8.09 14.08 -5.15
C ARG A 171 6.64 14.33 -5.55
N SER A 172 5.97 13.28 -6.04
CA SER A 172 4.58 13.33 -6.47
C SER A 172 3.58 13.69 -5.36
N ARG A 173 3.95 13.49 -4.09
CA ARG A 173 3.12 13.89 -2.93
C ARG A 173 3.44 15.30 -2.45
N ALA A 174 4.71 15.68 -2.47
CA ALA A 174 5.17 17.00 -2.01
C ALA A 174 4.84 18.11 -3.03
N LEU A 175 4.86 17.78 -4.32
CA LEU A 175 4.66 18.73 -5.44
C LEU A 175 3.43 18.32 -6.26
N PRO A 176 2.21 18.42 -5.72
CA PRO A 176 0.99 17.96 -6.39
C PRO A 176 0.73 18.65 -7.74
N TRP A 177 1.25 19.87 -7.94
CA TRP A 177 1.17 20.62 -9.20
C TRP A 177 2.01 20.02 -10.34
N GLU A 178 3.04 19.21 -10.05
CA GLU A 178 3.77 18.51 -11.11
C GLU A 178 2.88 17.53 -11.85
N HIS A 179 1.94 16.90 -11.14
CA HIS A 179 0.94 16.04 -11.76
C HIS A 179 0.11 16.80 -12.80
N GLU A 180 -0.26 18.06 -12.53
CA GLU A 180 -1.12 18.86 -13.43
C GLU A 180 -0.53 19.09 -14.82
N LYS A 181 0.80 18.95 -14.95
CA LYS A 181 1.54 19.06 -16.21
C LYS A 181 1.59 17.75 -17.00
N THR A 182 1.20 16.63 -16.39
CA THR A 182 1.28 15.32 -17.03
C THR A 182 0.14 15.10 -18.05
N PRO A 183 0.36 14.27 -19.09
CA PRO A 183 -0.70 13.86 -20.00
C PRO A 183 -1.89 13.19 -19.30
N MET A 184 -1.62 12.42 -18.23
CA MET A 184 -2.67 11.81 -17.41
C MET A 184 -3.56 12.87 -16.76
N ALA A 185 -3.01 13.97 -16.23
CA ALA A 185 -3.84 15.02 -15.65
C ALA A 185 -4.71 15.74 -16.69
N GLN A 186 -4.24 15.87 -17.93
CA GLN A 186 -5.05 16.40 -19.02
C GLN A 186 -6.23 15.46 -19.32
N LEU A 187 -5.97 14.16 -19.37
CA LEU A 187 -7.01 13.13 -19.53
C LEU A 187 -8.01 13.13 -18.38
N GLU A 188 -7.56 13.13 -17.13
CA GLU A 188 -8.43 13.18 -15.96
C GLU A 188 -9.30 14.43 -15.95
N ARG A 189 -8.73 15.58 -16.34
CA ARG A 189 -9.47 16.85 -16.48
C ARG A 189 -10.51 16.77 -17.60
N TRP A 190 -10.15 16.19 -18.74
CA TRP A 190 -11.08 15.97 -19.85
C TRP A 190 -12.22 15.05 -19.43
N ILE A 191 -11.93 13.88 -18.83
CA ILE A 191 -12.95 12.95 -18.31
C ILE A 191 -13.89 13.69 -17.35
N ARG A 192 -13.34 14.49 -16.44
CA ARG A 192 -14.13 15.24 -15.46
C ARG A 192 -15.10 16.24 -16.09
N THR A 193 -14.73 16.90 -17.19
CA THR A 193 -15.50 18.00 -17.78
C THR A 193 -16.29 17.61 -19.03
N GLN A 194 -15.95 16.51 -19.69
CA GLN A 194 -16.50 16.11 -20.99
C GLN A 194 -17.26 14.77 -20.97
N THR A 195 -17.43 14.16 -19.79
CA THR A 195 -18.24 12.93 -19.63
C THR A 195 -19.40 13.18 -18.65
N PRO A 196 -20.52 12.45 -18.73
CA PRO A 196 -21.58 12.50 -17.73
C PRO A 196 -21.08 12.18 -16.32
N THR A 197 -21.70 12.71 -15.28
CA THR A 197 -21.23 12.58 -13.89
C THR A 197 -21.35 11.14 -13.37
N GLU A 198 -22.31 10.40 -13.88
CA GLU A 198 -22.59 8.98 -13.62
C GLU A 198 -21.75 8.02 -14.46
N ALA A 199 -20.91 8.53 -15.37
CA ALA A 199 -20.09 7.69 -16.22
C ALA A 199 -19.13 6.82 -15.39
N ILE A 200 -19.13 5.52 -15.70
CA ILE A 200 -18.14 4.55 -15.20
C ILE A 200 -17.05 4.40 -16.26
N VAL A 201 -15.79 4.47 -15.84
CA VAL A 201 -14.63 4.43 -16.73
C VAL A 201 -13.79 3.18 -16.43
N ALA A 202 -13.46 2.41 -17.47
CA ALA A 202 -12.42 1.39 -17.40
C ALA A 202 -11.05 2.06 -17.52
N VAL A 203 -10.15 1.77 -16.58
CA VAL A 203 -8.80 2.32 -16.49
C VAL A 203 -7.81 1.20 -16.12
N PRO A 204 -6.50 1.34 -16.42
CA PRO A 204 -5.55 0.33 -16.01
C PRO A 204 -5.55 0.15 -14.48
N PRO A 205 -5.49 -1.09 -13.95
CA PRO A 205 -5.68 -1.34 -12.53
C PRO A 205 -4.67 -0.68 -11.58
N SER A 206 -3.50 -0.26 -12.05
CA SER A 206 -2.52 0.45 -11.22
C SER A 206 -2.88 1.90 -10.90
N TRP A 207 -3.88 2.48 -11.58
CA TRP A 207 -4.24 3.89 -11.41
C TRP A 207 -5.07 4.14 -10.15
N ASP A 208 -4.36 4.48 -9.08
CA ASP A 208 -4.95 4.77 -7.77
C ASP A 208 -5.69 6.11 -7.71
N GLY A 209 -5.15 7.14 -8.37
CA GLY A 209 -5.60 8.53 -8.24
C GLY A 209 -6.78 8.91 -9.13
N PHE A 210 -7.12 8.08 -10.12
CA PHE A 210 -8.04 8.44 -11.19
C PHE A 210 -9.42 8.85 -10.66
N ARG A 211 -10.02 8.05 -9.76
CA ARG A 211 -11.35 8.36 -9.19
C ARG A 211 -11.41 9.74 -8.55
N THR A 212 -10.39 10.09 -7.77
CA THR A 212 -10.35 11.36 -7.04
C THR A 212 -10.13 12.55 -7.97
N ARG A 213 -9.25 12.39 -8.97
CA ARG A 213 -8.86 13.48 -9.87
C ARG A 213 -9.87 13.70 -11.00
N ALA A 214 -10.30 12.63 -11.66
CA ALA A 214 -11.32 12.65 -12.71
C ALA A 214 -12.75 12.78 -12.16
N ARG A 215 -12.96 12.50 -10.87
CA ARG A 215 -14.28 12.51 -10.22
C ARG A 215 -15.30 11.65 -10.96
N ARG A 216 -14.88 10.43 -11.34
CA ARG A 216 -15.72 9.41 -11.98
C ARG A 216 -15.56 8.08 -11.28
N ALA A 217 -16.61 7.29 -11.33
CA ALA A 217 -16.53 5.89 -10.93
C ALA A 217 -15.62 5.12 -11.91
N ILE A 218 -14.95 4.10 -11.40
CA ILE A 218 -14.21 3.15 -12.24
C ILE A 218 -14.66 1.74 -11.91
N VAL A 219 -14.45 0.82 -12.84
CA VAL A 219 -14.81 -0.60 -12.67
C VAL A 219 -14.10 -1.21 -11.47
N VAL A 220 -12.77 -1.10 -11.44
CA VAL A 220 -11.90 -1.66 -10.40
C VAL A 220 -10.51 -1.02 -10.47
N ASN A 221 -9.79 -0.98 -9.35
CA ASN A 221 -8.34 -0.80 -9.34
C ASN A 221 -7.72 -1.64 -8.22
N PHE A 222 -6.41 -1.81 -8.24
CA PHE A 222 -5.70 -2.68 -7.30
C PHE A 222 -5.76 -2.16 -5.86
N LYS A 223 -5.71 -0.84 -5.65
CA LYS A 223 -5.53 -0.29 -4.30
C LYS A 223 -6.81 -0.10 -3.50
N ALA A 224 -7.93 0.22 -4.14
CA ALA A 224 -9.21 0.41 -3.45
C ALA A 224 -9.84 -0.95 -3.08
N PHE A 225 -9.20 -1.57 -2.08
CA PHE A 225 -9.49 -2.91 -1.60
C PHE A 225 -10.57 -2.88 -0.50
N PRO A 226 -11.68 -3.63 -0.64
CA PRO A 226 -12.66 -3.77 0.42
C PRO A 226 -12.19 -4.81 1.46
N PHE A 227 -12.47 -4.57 2.75
CA PHE A 227 -12.06 -5.48 3.84
C PHE A 227 -13.16 -6.44 4.31
N ARG A 228 -14.37 -6.37 3.73
CA ARG A 228 -15.42 -7.38 3.94
C ARG A 228 -15.24 -8.55 2.98
N GLU A 229 -15.44 -9.77 3.46
CA GLU A 229 -15.08 -11.01 2.73
C GLU A 229 -15.87 -11.19 1.43
N ASP A 230 -17.18 -10.96 1.46
CA ASP A 230 -18.06 -10.92 0.29
C ASP A 230 -17.59 -9.90 -0.77
N HIS A 231 -17.19 -8.72 -0.31
CA HIS A 231 -16.70 -7.66 -1.19
C HIS A 231 -15.29 -7.94 -1.73
N MET A 232 -14.42 -8.63 -0.97
CA MET A 232 -13.08 -9.04 -1.43
C MET A 232 -13.19 -9.96 -2.65
N GLN A 233 -14.11 -10.91 -2.62
CA GLN A 233 -14.38 -11.79 -3.76
C GLN A 233 -14.87 -11.01 -4.98
N GLY A 234 -15.79 -10.07 -4.78
CA GLY A 234 -16.28 -9.20 -5.85
C GLY A 234 -15.17 -8.33 -6.45
N TRP A 235 -14.29 -7.78 -5.61
CA TRP A 235 -13.13 -7.00 -6.03
C TRP A 235 -12.13 -7.85 -6.83
N TYR A 236 -11.79 -9.04 -6.33
CA TYR A 236 -10.81 -9.93 -6.96
C TYR A 236 -11.29 -10.41 -8.33
N ARG A 237 -12.55 -10.85 -8.42
CA ARG A 237 -13.16 -11.25 -9.70
C ARG A 237 -13.19 -10.11 -10.70
N ARG A 238 -13.66 -8.92 -10.32
CA ARG A 238 -13.67 -7.76 -11.22
C ARG A 238 -12.28 -7.39 -11.71
N LEU A 239 -11.29 -7.48 -10.82
CA LEU A 239 -9.90 -7.19 -11.16
C LEU A 239 -9.37 -8.17 -12.21
N LEU A 240 -9.54 -9.48 -12.01
CA LEU A 240 -9.08 -10.49 -12.97
C LEU A 240 -9.93 -10.52 -14.25
N ASP A 241 -11.21 -10.17 -14.19
CA ASP A 241 -12.01 -9.97 -15.39
C ASP A 241 -11.41 -8.85 -16.23
N MET A 242 -11.10 -7.69 -15.63
CA MET A 242 -10.55 -6.53 -16.34
C MET A 242 -9.07 -6.64 -16.67
N ALA A 243 -8.32 -7.53 -16.02
CA ALA A 243 -6.89 -7.74 -16.24
C ALA A 243 -6.56 -9.22 -16.01
N PRO A 244 -6.86 -10.09 -16.99
CA PRO A 244 -6.73 -11.53 -16.84
C PRO A 244 -5.26 -11.92 -16.74
N ILE A 245 -4.85 -12.30 -15.53
CA ILE A 245 -3.54 -12.88 -15.23
C ILE A 245 -3.73 -14.25 -14.58
N ALA A 246 -2.77 -15.15 -14.78
CA ALA A 246 -2.73 -16.39 -14.01
C ALA A 246 -2.63 -16.06 -12.50
N PRO A 247 -3.33 -16.79 -11.61
CA PRO A 247 -3.21 -16.59 -10.18
C PRO A 247 -1.74 -16.71 -9.75
N PRO A 248 -1.11 -15.63 -9.26
CA PRO A 248 0.30 -15.68 -8.91
C PRO A 248 0.49 -16.40 -7.57
N GLU A 249 1.64 -17.05 -7.40
CA GLU A 249 2.05 -17.58 -6.08
C GLU A 249 2.24 -16.46 -5.06
N ARG A 250 2.61 -15.26 -5.53
CA ARG A 250 2.82 -14.08 -4.69
C ARG A 250 2.47 -12.80 -5.43
N GLY A 251 1.72 -11.94 -4.76
CA GLY A 251 1.27 -10.67 -5.34
C GLY A 251 1.93 -9.43 -4.77
N GLY A 252 1.13 -8.37 -4.57
CA GLY A 252 1.58 -7.07 -4.12
C GLY A 252 1.87 -6.10 -5.28
N ALA A 253 2.73 -5.10 -5.02
CA ALA A 253 3.03 -4.04 -6.00
C ALA A 253 3.68 -4.58 -7.28
N ALA A 254 4.33 -5.74 -7.22
CA ALA A 254 4.92 -6.40 -8.38
C ALA A 254 3.87 -6.86 -9.42
N LEU A 255 2.59 -6.99 -9.02
CA LEU A 255 1.51 -7.33 -9.97
C LEU A 255 1.05 -6.15 -10.81
N LEU A 256 1.33 -4.91 -10.40
CA LEU A 256 0.77 -3.74 -11.07
C LEU A 256 1.14 -3.67 -12.56
N PRO A 257 2.41 -3.89 -12.97
CA PRO A 257 2.76 -3.91 -14.39
C PRO A 257 2.07 -5.05 -15.15
N LEU A 258 1.97 -6.25 -14.55
CA LEU A 258 1.32 -7.41 -15.17
C LEU A 258 -0.19 -7.19 -15.38
N LEU A 259 -0.85 -6.56 -14.39
CA LEU A 259 -2.27 -6.23 -14.47
C LEU A 259 -2.54 -5.15 -15.53
N ASP A 260 -1.69 -4.12 -15.61
CA ASP A 260 -1.81 -3.09 -16.64
C ASP A 260 -1.56 -3.67 -18.03
N GLU A 261 -0.54 -4.52 -18.19
CA GLU A 261 -0.26 -5.20 -19.46
C GLU A 261 -1.43 -6.09 -19.91
N ALA A 262 -1.97 -6.91 -19.00
CA ALA A 262 -3.13 -7.76 -19.31
C ALA A 262 -4.37 -6.94 -19.68
N TYR A 263 -4.61 -5.80 -19.01
CA TYR A 263 -5.66 -4.85 -19.35
C TYR A 263 -5.46 -4.25 -20.75
N GLU A 264 -4.22 -3.87 -21.09
CA GLU A 264 -3.85 -3.39 -22.44
C GLU A 264 -3.87 -4.49 -23.51
N GLN A 265 -3.93 -5.77 -23.15
CA GLN A 265 -4.08 -6.85 -24.13
C GLN A 265 -5.54 -7.24 -24.38
N LEU A 266 -6.50 -6.66 -23.64
CA LEU A 266 -7.91 -6.97 -23.85
C LEU A 266 -8.37 -6.58 -25.26
N PRO A 267 -8.96 -7.52 -26.04
CA PRO A 267 -9.48 -7.21 -27.36
C PRO A 267 -10.78 -6.39 -27.25
N ALA A 268 -11.08 -5.61 -28.29
CA ALA A 268 -12.25 -4.73 -28.34
C ALA A 268 -13.58 -5.46 -28.03
N GLY A 269 -13.78 -6.67 -28.58
CA GLY A 269 -14.99 -7.47 -28.32
C GLY A 269 -15.15 -7.85 -26.85
N ALA A 270 -14.05 -8.16 -26.17
CA ALA A 270 -14.08 -8.54 -24.78
C ALA A 270 -14.21 -7.31 -23.84
N LEU A 271 -13.78 -6.12 -24.28
CA LEU A 271 -14.12 -4.86 -23.61
C LEU A 271 -15.61 -4.53 -23.74
N LEU A 272 -16.21 -4.79 -24.91
CA LEU A 272 -17.64 -4.56 -25.14
C LEU A 272 -18.50 -5.47 -24.24
N GLU A 273 -18.23 -6.77 -24.20
CA GLU A 273 -18.92 -7.71 -23.29
C GLU A 273 -18.81 -7.27 -21.83
N ARG A 274 -17.61 -6.87 -21.40
CA ARG A 274 -17.38 -6.38 -20.03
C ARG A 274 -18.08 -5.04 -19.76
N SER A 275 -18.24 -4.20 -20.78
CA SER A 275 -18.97 -2.94 -20.67
C SER A 275 -20.45 -3.17 -20.39
N GLU A 276 -21.05 -4.18 -21.02
CA GLU A 276 -22.43 -4.62 -20.74
C GLU A 276 -22.53 -5.16 -19.30
N ARG A 277 -21.55 -5.96 -18.86
CA ARG A 277 -21.53 -6.54 -17.51
C ARG A 277 -21.34 -5.50 -16.40
N TYR A 278 -20.45 -4.52 -16.60
CA TYR A 278 -19.99 -3.59 -15.57
C TYR A 278 -20.50 -2.15 -15.74
N GLY A 279 -21.22 -1.87 -16.82
CA GLY A 279 -21.85 -0.57 -17.08
C GLY A 279 -20.88 0.56 -17.38
N PHE A 280 -19.63 0.28 -17.79
CA PHE A 280 -18.69 1.35 -18.17
C PHE A 280 -18.93 1.82 -19.60
N SER A 281 -18.91 3.13 -19.80
CA SER A 281 -19.16 3.77 -21.10
C SER A 281 -17.90 4.36 -21.73
N TYR A 282 -16.79 4.36 -20.98
CA TYR A 282 -15.50 4.87 -21.42
C TYR A 282 -14.37 3.91 -21.08
N VAL A 283 -13.37 3.87 -21.96
CA VAL A 283 -12.14 3.07 -21.80
C VAL A 283 -10.93 4.00 -21.95
N VAL A 284 -10.04 3.96 -20.96
CA VAL A 284 -8.76 4.68 -20.97
C VAL A 284 -7.63 3.67 -21.15
N ARG A 285 -6.79 3.87 -22.17
CA ARG A 285 -5.70 2.95 -22.54
C ARG A 285 -4.49 3.67 -23.10
N GLN A 286 -3.34 3.00 -23.10
CA GLN A 286 -2.13 3.46 -23.79
C GLN A 286 -2.04 2.87 -25.21
N THR A 287 -2.42 1.61 -25.39
CA THR A 287 -2.37 0.96 -26.69
C THR A 287 -3.66 1.26 -27.46
N PRO A 288 -3.57 1.82 -28.68
CA PRO A 288 -4.77 2.08 -29.48
C PRO A 288 -5.54 0.80 -29.81
N LEU A 289 -6.86 0.84 -29.64
CA LEU A 289 -7.74 -0.21 -30.16
C LEU A 289 -7.79 -0.16 -31.69
N PRO A 290 -7.93 -1.31 -32.37
CA PRO A 290 -8.24 -1.35 -33.80
C PRO A 290 -9.49 -0.52 -34.10
N SER A 291 -9.50 0.16 -35.26
CA SER A 291 -10.66 0.91 -35.72
C SER A 291 -11.89 0.00 -35.74
N SER A 292 -12.91 0.36 -34.98
CA SER A 292 -14.17 -0.39 -34.85
C SER A 292 -15.32 0.58 -34.65
N HIS A 293 -16.50 0.25 -35.19
CA HIS A 293 -17.71 1.05 -35.01
C HIS A 293 -18.16 1.12 -33.54
N SER A 294 -17.75 0.17 -32.70
CA SER A 294 -18.14 0.13 -31.27
C SER A 294 -17.33 1.08 -30.39
N PHE A 295 -16.15 1.54 -30.84
CA PHE A 295 -15.24 2.36 -30.03
C PHE A 295 -14.89 3.64 -30.76
N GLU A 296 -15.45 4.76 -30.30
CA GLU A 296 -15.14 6.08 -30.81
C GLU A 296 -14.02 6.70 -29.99
N ARG A 297 -12.88 7.01 -30.63
CA ARG A 297 -11.81 7.78 -29.98
C ARG A 297 -12.29 9.23 -29.79
N VAL A 298 -12.42 9.65 -28.53
CA VAL A 298 -12.98 10.96 -28.15
C VAL A 298 -11.96 11.92 -27.54
N PHE A 299 -10.80 11.41 -27.09
CA PHE A 299 -9.70 12.22 -26.57
C PHE A 299 -8.36 11.49 -26.68
N GLN A 300 -7.27 12.25 -26.79
CA GLN A 300 -5.91 11.74 -26.79
C GLN A 300 -4.97 12.75 -26.11
N ALA A 301 -4.13 12.25 -25.20
CA ALA A 301 -3.01 12.95 -24.59
C ALA A 301 -1.88 11.95 -24.39
N GLU A 302 -0.92 11.91 -25.31
CA GLU A 302 0.07 10.84 -25.41
C GLU A 302 0.75 10.49 -24.07
N PRO A 303 0.86 9.20 -23.70
CA PRO A 303 0.49 8.02 -24.49
C PRO A 303 -1.00 7.62 -24.38
N TRP A 304 -1.84 8.41 -23.71
CA TRP A 304 -3.20 8.01 -23.36
C TRP A 304 -4.23 8.31 -24.43
N VAL A 305 -5.16 7.37 -24.62
CA VAL A 305 -6.31 7.49 -25.50
C VAL A 305 -7.58 7.17 -24.71
N VAL A 306 -8.64 7.94 -24.96
CA VAL A 306 -9.98 7.69 -24.42
C VAL A 306 -10.90 7.25 -25.54
N TYR A 307 -11.57 6.13 -25.33
CA TYR A 307 -12.64 5.63 -26.19
C TYR A 307 -13.99 5.76 -25.49
N ARG A 308 -14.99 6.25 -26.21
CA ARG A 308 -16.40 6.14 -25.86
C ARG A 308 -16.96 4.88 -26.50
N ILE A 309 -17.66 4.06 -25.73
CA ILE A 309 -18.35 2.87 -26.23
C ILE A 309 -19.68 3.32 -26.82
N ARG A 310 -19.94 2.99 -28.08
CA ARG A 310 -21.23 3.23 -28.70
C ARG A 310 -22.21 2.13 -28.28
N PRO A 311 -23.45 2.47 -27.88
CA PRO A 311 -24.48 1.47 -27.68
C PRO A 311 -24.58 0.60 -28.94
N ARG A 312 -24.84 -0.69 -28.76
CA ARG A 312 -25.20 -1.55 -29.88
C ARG A 312 -26.51 -0.98 -30.41
N GLU A 313 -26.52 -0.44 -31.64
CA GLU A 313 -27.78 -0.15 -32.32
C GLU A 313 -28.53 -1.48 -32.38
N ASP A 314 -29.67 -1.56 -31.71
CA ASP A 314 -30.50 -2.76 -31.67
C ASP A 314 -30.70 -3.26 -33.11
N ARG A 315 -30.18 -4.46 -33.38
CA ARG A 315 -30.39 -5.17 -34.65
C ARG A 315 -31.66 -5.98 -34.59
#